data_AF-A0A3L6PDD7-F1
#
_entry.id   AF-A0A3L6PDD7-F1
#
_cell.length_a   1.000
_cell.length_b   1.000
_cell.length_c   1.000
_cell.angle_alpha   90.00
_cell.angle_beta   90.00
_cell.angle_gamma   90.00
#
_symmetry.space_group_name_H-M   'P 1'
#
loop_
_entity.id
_entity.type
_entity.pdbx_description
1 polymer ?
#
loop_
_entity_poly.entity_id
_entity_poly.type
_entity_poly.pdbx_seq_one_letter_code
_entity_poly.pdbx_strand_id
1 'polypeptide(L)'
;MNRYSVAYCNPQVIAQSEHYFRLTKYLRDQIEVATTDEAKEHIKKEEHNRRKNTVAMYISRVIRKWKDKNYIMCPYGFDDHWILIVIQPKRGLAVVLDSADYPHEKYAEFIEILHKFIHREICHEKVLYYSDESKLAKDKCHQLRNWDSAR
;
A
#
# COMPACT_ATOMS: atom_id res chain seq x y z
N MET A 1 12.59 -6.18 30.45
CA MET A 1 11.54 -6.06 29.40
C MET A 1 11.78 -4.78 28.62
N ASN A 2 12.04 -4.86 27.32
CA ASN A 2 12.18 -3.65 26.51
C ASN A 2 10.77 -3.08 26.27
N ARG A 3 10.46 -1.95 26.92
CA ARG A 3 9.08 -1.45 27.08
C ARG A 3 8.42 -1.10 25.74
N TYR A 4 9.22 -0.84 24.70
CA TYR A 4 8.75 -0.60 23.34
C TYR A 4 9.70 -1.23 22.32
N SER A 5 9.15 -2.09 21.45
CA SER A 5 9.90 -2.67 20.33
C SER A 5 9.42 -2.03 19.02
N VAL A 6 10.35 -1.41 18.30
CA VAL A 6 10.09 -0.64 17.07
C VAL A 6 10.88 -1.24 15.91
N ALA A 7 10.30 -1.21 14.72
CA ALA A 7 10.98 -1.44 13.45
C ALA A 7 10.65 -0.32 12.45
N TYR A 8 11.34 -0.30 11.31
CA TYR A 8 11.26 0.81 10.35
C TYR A 8 11.14 0.32 8.91
N CYS A 9 10.19 0.87 8.16
CA CYS A 9 10.22 0.78 6.69
C CYS A 9 11.42 1.56 6.14
N ASN A 10 11.95 1.14 4.99
CA ASN A 10 12.91 1.93 4.22
C ASN A 10 12.15 3.01 3.42
N PRO A 11 12.32 4.31 3.76
CA PRO A 11 11.61 5.40 3.09
C PRO A 11 11.83 5.43 1.57
N GLN A 12 13.02 5.03 1.10
CA GLN A 12 13.34 5.03 -0.33
C GLN A 12 12.55 4.00 -1.13
N VAL A 13 11.99 2.99 -0.48
CA VAL A 13 11.21 1.92 -1.14
C VAL A 13 9.72 2.21 -1.11
N ILE A 14 9.28 3.02 -0.14
CA ILE A 14 7.85 3.27 0.10
C ILE A 14 7.40 4.68 -0.30
N ALA A 15 8.32 5.57 -0.66
CA ALA A 15 7.98 6.92 -1.11
C ALA A 15 7.05 6.93 -2.34
N GLN A 16 6.31 8.02 -2.50
CA GLN A 16 5.38 8.21 -3.61
C GLN A 16 6.02 7.92 -4.96
N SER A 17 7.25 8.39 -5.17
CA SER A 17 8.03 8.19 -6.41
C SER A 17 8.16 6.73 -6.84
N GLU A 18 8.04 5.80 -5.88
CA GLU A 18 8.23 4.37 -6.09
C GLU A 18 6.98 3.63 -6.57
N HIS A 19 5.80 4.14 -6.25
CA HIS A 19 4.53 3.58 -6.70
C HIS A 19 3.77 4.46 -7.70
N TYR A 20 4.17 5.72 -7.89
CA TYR A 20 3.62 6.59 -8.92
C TYR A 20 4.05 6.17 -10.34
N PHE A 21 3.24 6.52 -11.35
CA PHE A 21 3.59 6.27 -12.74
C PHE A 21 4.89 6.99 -13.11
N ARG A 22 5.81 6.27 -13.78
CA ARG A 22 7.05 6.85 -14.33
C ARG A 22 7.18 6.44 -15.78
N LEU A 23 7.31 7.46 -16.62
CA LEU A 23 7.50 7.27 -18.05
C LEU A 23 8.96 6.89 -18.35
N THR A 24 9.24 5.59 -18.39
CA THR A 24 10.56 5.06 -18.80
C THR A 24 10.70 5.07 -20.32
N LYS A 25 11.94 4.92 -20.84
CA LYS A 25 12.18 4.81 -22.29
C LYS A 25 11.36 3.66 -22.90
N TYR A 26 11.41 2.48 -22.28
CA TYR A 26 10.64 1.31 -22.70
C TYR A 26 9.13 1.58 -22.77
N LEU A 27 8.57 2.29 -21.79
CA LEU A 27 7.17 2.69 -21.79
C LEU A 27 6.83 3.72 -22.86
N ARG A 28 7.74 4.65 -23.17
CA ARG A 28 7.56 5.57 -24.30
C ARG A 28 7.45 4.79 -25.59
N ASP A 29 8.39 3.88 -25.83
CA ASP A 29 8.40 3.06 -27.04
C ASP A 29 7.10 2.26 -27.19
N GLN A 30 6.56 1.68 -26.10
CA GLN A 30 5.26 0.99 -26.13
C GLN A 30 4.08 1.93 -26.39
N ILE A 31 4.06 3.11 -25.77
CA ILE A 31 2.99 4.11 -25.92
C ILE A 31 3.00 4.70 -27.35
N GLU A 32 4.15 4.85 -27.98
CA GLU A 32 4.31 5.30 -29.36
C GLU A 32 3.81 4.25 -30.37
N VAL A 33 4.01 2.96 -30.09
CA VAL A 33 3.49 1.86 -30.90
C VAL A 33 1.97 1.69 -30.74
N ALA A 34 1.42 2.04 -29.58
CA ALA A 34 -0.02 1.94 -29.32
C ALA A 34 -0.82 2.94 -30.19
N THR A 35 -1.71 2.41 -31.03
CA THR A 35 -2.44 3.19 -32.04
C THR A 35 -3.69 3.89 -31.48
N THR A 36 -4.23 3.44 -30.35
CA THR A 36 -5.43 4.01 -29.72
C THR A 36 -5.11 4.61 -28.35
N ASP A 37 -5.86 5.63 -27.97
CA ASP A 37 -5.71 6.24 -26.64
C ASP A 37 -6.11 5.26 -25.52
N GLU A 38 -7.07 4.37 -25.77
CA GLU A 38 -7.42 3.28 -24.84
C GLU A 38 -6.24 2.34 -24.57
N ALA A 39 -5.48 1.97 -25.61
CA ALA A 39 -4.31 1.12 -25.45
C ALA A 39 -3.19 1.83 -24.67
N LYS A 40 -2.98 3.13 -24.93
CA LYS A 40 -2.01 3.95 -24.18
C LYS A 40 -2.39 4.05 -22.70
N GLU A 41 -3.66 4.29 -22.40
CA GLU A 41 -4.14 4.34 -21.02
C GLU A 41 -4.06 2.98 -20.32
N HIS A 42 -4.32 1.88 -21.04
CA HIS A 42 -4.12 0.53 -20.51
C HIS A 42 -2.66 0.29 -20.11
N ILE A 43 -1.71 0.62 -20.98
CA ILE A 43 -0.27 0.49 -20.71
C ILE A 43 0.15 1.29 -19.47
N LYS A 44 -0.28 2.57 -19.37
CA LYS A 44 0.01 3.42 -18.21
C LYS A 44 -0.56 2.81 -16.92
N LYS A 45 -1.80 2.33 -16.97
CA LYS A 45 -2.49 1.71 -15.83
C LYS A 45 -1.81 0.43 -15.39
N GLU A 46 -1.40 -0.43 -16.31
CA GLU A 46 -0.67 -1.66 -16.00
C GLU A 46 0.67 -1.39 -15.33
N GLU A 47 1.45 -0.44 -15.85
CA GLU A 47 2.72 -0.07 -15.23
C GLU A 47 2.51 0.49 -13.83
N HIS A 48 1.57 1.42 -13.68
CA HIS A 48 1.28 2.03 -12.40
C HIS A 48 0.85 0.96 -11.37
N ASN A 49 -0.01 0.01 -11.76
CA ASN A 49 -0.38 -1.13 -10.91
C ASN A 49 0.82 -2.02 -10.58
N ARG A 50 1.72 -2.26 -11.53
CA ARG A 50 2.96 -3.04 -11.30
C ARG A 50 3.83 -2.39 -10.23
N ARG A 51 4.00 -1.07 -10.29
CA ARG A 51 4.78 -0.32 -9.29
C ARG A 51 4.14 -0.34 -7.91
N LYS A 52 2.82 -0.11 -7.82
CA LYS A 52 2.07 -0.29 -6.57
C LYS A 52 2.27 -1.69 -5.98
N ASN A 53 2.22 -2.73 -6.82
CA ASN A 53 2.44 -4.11 -6.40
C ASN A 53 3.86 -4.35 -5.86
N THR A 54 4.88 -3.68 -6.40
CA THR A 54 6.26 -3.76 -5.86
C THR A 54 6.34 -3.22 -4.43
N VAL A 55 5.82 -2.01 -4.19
CA VAL A 55 5.81 -1.40 -2.84
C VAL A 55 4.97 -2.22 -1.86
N ALA A 56 3.81 -2.68 -2.33
CA ALA A 56 2.95 -3.63 -1.62
C ALA A 56 3.67 -4.90 -1.14
N MET A 57 4.43 -5.57 -2.02
CA MET A 57 5.20 -6.76 -1.66
C MET A 57 6.27 -6.46 -0.61
N TYR A 58 6.92 -5.30 -0.71
CA TYR A 58 7.89 -4.84 0.29
C TYR A 58 7.23 -4.67 1.67
N ILE A 59 6.12 -3.94 1.74
CA ILE A 59 5.36 -3.73 2.97
C ILE A 59 4.91 -5.07 3.58
N SER A 60 4.41 -5.99 2.76
CA SER A 60 3.99 -7.32 3.22
C SER A 60 5.14 -8.07 3.90
N ARG A 61 6.34 -8.07 3.31
CA ARG A 61 7.54 -8.69 3.91
C ARG A 61 7.93 -8.01 5.22
N VAL A 62 7.84 -6.69 5.27
CA VAL A 62 8.13 -5.86 6.45
C VAL A 62 7.17 -6.21 7.61
N ILE A 63 5.86 -6.21 7.35
CA ILE A 63 4.84 -6.53 8.36
C ILE A 63 5.02 -7.97 8.86
N ARG A 64 5.23 -8.94 7.97
CA ARG A 64 5.47 -10.35 8.36
C ARG A 64 6.73 -10.51 9.20
N LYS A 65 7.83 -9.89 8.78
CA LYS A 65 9.13 -9.96 9.48
C LYS A 65 9.07 -9.35 10.87
N TRP A 66 8.26 -8.31 11.06
CA TRP A 66 8.20 -7.53 12.29
C TRP A 66 6.85 -7.57 12.99
N LYS A 67 6.07 -8.63 12.77
CA LYS A 67 4.74 -8.82 13.38
C LYS A 67 4.75 -8.79 14.91
N ASP A 68 5.86 -9.19 15.53
CA ASP A 68 6.01 -9.21 16.99
C ASP A 68 6.39 -7.85 17.59
N LYS A 69 6.72 -6.86 16.75
CA LYS A 69 7.03 -5.51 17.19
C LYS A 69 5.75 -4.79 17.63
N ASN A 70 5.91 -3.86 18.57
CA ASN A 70 4.81 -3.01 19.00
C ASN A 70 4.46 -1.99 17.92
N TYR A 71 5.48 -1.49 17.20
CA TYR A 71 5.33 -0.49 16.15
C TYR A 71 6.24 -0.78 14.96
N ILE A 72 5.74 -0.48 13.76
CA ILE A 72 6.54 -0.31 12.56
C ILE A 72 6.36 1.13 12.09
N MET A 73 7.44 1.88 12.05
CA MET A 73 7.47 3.28 11.62
C MET A 73 7.79 3.34 10.13
N CYS A 74 6.91 3.98 9.36
CA CYS A 74 7.03 4.08 7.91
C CYS A 74 7.03 5.56 7.50
N PRO A 75 8.21 6.20 7.50
CA PRO A 75 8.36 7.55 6.96
C PRO A 75 8.07 7.53 5.46
N TYR A 76 7.10 8.31 5.02
CA TYR A 76 6.59 8.35 3.66
C TYR A 76 6.74 9.77 3.10
N GLY A 77 7.42 9.88 1.95
CA GLY A 77 7.66 11.13 1.26
C GLY A 77 6.76 11.28 0.03
N PHE A 78 6.18 12.47 -0.14
CA PHE A 78 5.37 12.87 -1.30
C PHE A 78 5.46 14.38 -1.51
N ASP A 79 5.50 14.88 -2.75
CA ASP A 79 5.48 16.32 -3.08
C ASP A 79 6.37 17.21 -2.17
N ASP A 80 7.64 16.82 -1.94
CA ASP A 80 8.60 17.49 -1.05
C ASP A 80 8.19 17.59 0.44
N HIS A 81 7.21 16.80 0.86
CA HIS A 81 6.72 16.67 2.23
C HIS A 81 6.95 15.25 2.79
N TRP A 82 7.06 15.15 4.11
CA TRP A 82 7.23 13.88 4.82
C TRP A 82 6.18 13.71 5.90
N ILE A 83 5.55 12.53 5.90
CA ILE A 83 4.66 12.08 6.96
C ILE A 83 5.19 10.80 7.60
N LEU A 84 4.68 10.46 8.77
CA LEU A 84 4.98 9.19 9.43
C LEU A 84 3.71 8.35 9.52
N ILE A 85 3.74 7.16 8.91
CA ILE A 85 2.72 6.13 9.18
C ILE A 85 3.24 5.20 10.27
N VAL A 86 2.50 5.07 11.37
CA VAL A 86 2.80 4.15 12.46
C VAL A 86 1.86 2.95 12.38
N ILE A 87 2.40 1.79 12.01
CA ILE A 87 1.66 0.53 12.00
C ILE A 87 1.81 -0.13 13.38
N GLN A 88 0.69 -0.62 13.92
CA GLN A 88 0.61 -1.44 15.13
C GLN A 88 0.19 -2.86 14.73
N PRO A 89 1.15 -3.76 14.39
CA PRO A 89 0.84 -5.05 13.79
C PRO A 89 -0.16 -5.87 14.63
N LYS A 90 0.06 -5.94 15.95
CA LYS A 90 -0.79 -6.67 16.91
C LYS A 90 -2.24 -6.18 16.98
N ARG A 91 -2.50 -4.93 16.58
CA ARG A 91 -3.83 -4.32 16.62
C ARG A 91 -4.47 -4.18 15.24
N GLY A 92 -3.71 -4.42 14.17
CA GLY A 92 -4.15 -4.13 12.81
C GLY A 92 -4.53 -2.69 12.58
N LEU A 93 -3.83 -1.78 13.24
CA LEU A 93 -4.06 -0.35 13.15
C LEU A 93 -2.87 0.31 12.44
N ALA A 94 -3.17 1.30 11.60
CA ALA A 94 -2.20 2.27 11.13
C ALA A 94 -2.67 3.67 11.56
N VAL A 95 -1.73 4.50 12.03
CA VAL A 95 -1.97 5.90 12.36
C VAL A 95 -1.12 6.75 11.44
N VAL A 96 -1.72 7.75 10.80
CA VAL A 96 -1.00 8.73 10.00
C VAL A 96 -0.69 9.94 10.89
N LEU A 97 0.57 10.37 10.87
CA LEU A 97 1.04 11.56 11.56
C LEU A 97 1.57 12.53 10.50
N ASP A 98 0.82 13.61 10.29
CA ASP A 98 1.15 14.67 9.34
C ASP A 98 1.21 16.01 10.07
N SER A 99 2.37 16.64 10.11
CA SER A 99 2.56 17.93 10.77
C SER A 99 2.00 19.12 9.98
N ALA A 100 1.74 18.94 8.69
CA ALA A 100 1.19 19.97 7.81
C ALA A 100 -0.32 19.76 7.54
N ASP A 101 -0.91 18.71 8.12
CA ASP A 101 -2.33 18.35 7.98
C ASP A 101 -2.80 18.35 6.51
N TYR A 102 -2.01 17.73 5.63
CA TYR A 102 -2.41 17.60 4.23
C TYR A 102 -3.68 16.76 4.11
N PRO A 103 -4.54 17.07 3.13
CA PRO A 103 -5.72 16.27 2.86
C PRO A 103 -5.31 14.84 2.46
N HIS A 104 -6.05 13.85 2.98
CA HIS A 104 -5.73 12.43 2.88
C HIS A 104 -5.55 11.93 1.44
N GLU A 105 -6.15 12.60 0.46
CA GLU A 105 -6.04 12.38 -0.98
C GLU A 105 -4.59 12.39 -1.44
N LYS A 106 -3.70 13.15 -0.80
CA LYS A 106 -2.27 13.22 -1.13
C LYS A 106 -1.53 11.90 -0.95
N TYR A 107 -1.99 11.06 -0.02
CA TYR A 107 -1.37 9.79 0.32
C TYR A 107 -2.36 8.61 0.29
N ALA A 108 -3.56 8.81 -0.25
CA ALA A 108 -4.63 7.82 -0.27
C ALA A 108 -4.23 6.50 -0.95
N GLU A 109 -3.47 6.58 -2.04
CA GLU A 109 -2.98 5.39 -2.74
C GLU A 109 -2.03 4.55 -1.88
N PHE A 110 -1.16 5.20 -1.11
CA PHE A 110 -0.28 4.50 -0.19
C PHE A 110 -1.08 3.83 0.94
N ILE A 111 -2.12 4.50 1.45
CA ILE A 111 -3.05 3.91 2.43
C ILE A 111 -3.82 2.73 1.82
N GLU A 112 -4.22 2.80 0.55
CA GLU A 112 -4.86 1.68 -0.17
C GLU A 112 -3.92 0.46 -0.23
N ILE A 113 -2.64 0.69 -0.52
CA ILE A 113 -1.60 -0.34 -0.45
C ILE A 113 -1.56 -0.93 0.97
N LEU A 114 -1.45 -0.11 2.01
CA LEU A 114 -1.40 -0.62 3.39
C LEU A 114 -2.67 -1.41 3.77
N HIS A 115 -3.85 -0.90 3.44
CA HIS A 115 -5.14 -1.54 3.73
C HIS A 115 -5.24 -2.93 3.10
N LYS A 116 -4.88 -3.06 1.81
CA LYS A 116 -4.92 -4.35 1.10
C LYS A 116 -4.09 -5.42 1.80
N PHE A 117 -2.96 -5.07 2.41
CA PHE A 117 -2.06 -6.04 3.05
C PHE A 117 -2.31 -6.21 4.55
N ILE A 118 -2.56 -5.14 5.30
CA ILE A 118 -2.91 -5.24 6.72
C ILE A 118 -4.19 -6.08 6.87
N HIS A 119 -5.20 -5.83 6.04
CA HIS A 119 -6.43 -6.61 6.04
C HIS A 119 -6.18 -8.07 5.63
N ARG A 120 -5.38 -8.32 4.59
CA ARG A 120 -5.08 -9.69 4.11
C ARG A 120 -4.31 -10.53 5.12
N GLU A 121 -3.28 -9.97 5.76
CA GLU A 121 -2.42 -10.72 6.70
C GLU A 121 -3.13 -10.95 8.03
N ILE A 122 -3.87 -9.96 8.54
CA ILE A 122 -4.57 -10.07 9.83
C ILE A 122 -5.82 -10.93 9.72
N CYS A 123 -6.53 -10.90 8.58
CA CYS A 123 -7.66 -11.78 8.35
C CYS A 123 -7.23 -13.21 8.00
N HIS A 124 -6.03 -13.43 7.45
CA HIS A 124 -5.45 -14.77 7.30
C HIS A 124 -5.13 -15.42 8.65
N GLU A 125 -4.56 -14.70 9.61
CA GLU A 125 -4.34 -15.23 10.98
C GLU A 125 -5.66 -15.61 11.68
N LYS A 126 -6.80 -15.09 11.22
CA LYS A 126 -8.14 -15.42 11.72
C LYS A 126 -8.89 -16.46 10.87
N VAL A 127 -8.25 -17.07 9.86
CA VAL A 127 -8.86 -18.10 8.98
C VAL A 127 -10.11 -17.59 8.23
N LEU A 128 -10.15 -16.31 7.83
CA LEU A 128 -11.33 -15.71 7.21
C LEU A 128 -11.30 -15.65 5.67
N TYR A 129 -10.20 -15.99 5.01
CA TYR A 129 -10.07 -15.86 3.55
C TYR A 129 -9.12 -16.93 2.99
N TYR A 130 -9.64 -17.96 2.32
CA TYR A 130 -8.88 -18.77 1.38
C TYR A 130 -9.60 -18.77 0.03
N SER A 131 -8.82 -18.65 -1.05
CA SER A 131 -9.09 -19.38 -2.30
C SER A 131 -7.78 -20.07 -2.72
N ASP A 132 -7.89 -21.28 -3.23
CA ASP A 132 -6.78 -22.24 -3.41
C ASP A 132 -5.73 -21.83 -4.46
N GLU A 133 -5.94 -20.72 -5.19
CA GLU A 133 -5.17 -20.44 -6.40
C GLU A 133 -4.18 -19.27 -6.29
N SER A 134 -3.96 -18.68 -5.11
CA SER A 134 -3.04 -17.53 -4.95
C SER A 134 -3.33 -16.33 -5.89
N LYS A 135 -4.49 -16.31 -6.56
CA LYS A 135 -4.97 -15.20 -7.38
C LYS A 135 -5.54 -14.13 -6.46
N LEU A 136 -5.19 -12.87 -6.69
CA LEU A 136 -5.90 -11.74 -6.07
C LEU A 136 -7.37 -11.86 -6.46
N ALA A 137 -8.24 -12.13 -5.49
CA ALA A 137 -9.68 -12.09 -5.72
C ALA A 137 -10.03 -10.67 -6.18
N LYS A 138 -10.39 -10.54 -7.46
CA LYS A 138 -11.01 -9.34 -8.01
C LYS A 138 -12.26 -9.01 -7.17
N ASP A 139 -12.37 -7.73 -6.82
CA ASP A 139 -13.65 -7.03 -6.69
C ASP A 139 -14.61 -7.36 -5.54
N LYS A 140 -14.15 -7.70 -4.33
CA LYS A 140 -14.99 -7.57 -3.10
C LYS A 140 -14.19 -7.15 -1.87
N CYS A 141 -13.85 -5.87 -1.76
CA CYS A 141 -13.37 -5.29 -0.51
C CYS A 141 -14.51 -4.47 0.13
N HIS A 142 -15.00 -4.88 1.29
CA HIS A 142 -15.86 -4.08 2.17
C HIS A 142 -15.16 -3.95 3.53
N GLN A 143 -15.25 -2.77 4.16
CA GLN A 143 -14.50 -2.43 5.37
C GLN A 143 -15.00 -3.12 6.65
N LEU A 144 -14.02 -3.39 7.53
CA LEU A 144 -14.10 -3.97 8.87
C LEU A 144 -14.85 -3.05 9.85
N ARG A 145 -15.93 -3.56 10.47
CA ARG A 145 -16.76 -3.01 11.57
C ARG A 145 -17.95 -2.10 11.28
N ASN A 146 -18.09 -1.44 10.13
CA ASN A 146 -19.26 -0.56 9.90
C ASN A 146 -19.86 -0.71 8.49
N TRP A 147 -20.50 -1.85 8.23
CA TRP A 147 -21.54 -1.93 7.19
C TRP A 147 -22.97 -1.90 7.77
N ASP A 148 -23.11 -1.79 9.10
CA ASP A 148 -24.40 -1.76 9.79
C ASP A 148 -24.94 -0.35 10.09
N SER A 149 -24.48 0.69 9.37
CA SER A 149 -25.05 2.05 9.53
C SER A 149 -25.39 2.77 8.21
N ALA A 150 -25.48 2.05 7.09
CA ALA A 150 -26.16 2.54 5.90
C ALA A 150 -27.49 1.79 5.74
N ARG A 151 -28.54 2.34 6.38
CA ARG A 151 -29.93 2.21 5.92
C ARG A 151 -30.18 3.23 4.82
#